data_AF-A0AAD7X5C8-F1
#
_entry.id   AF-A0AAD7X5C8-F1
#
_cell.length_a   1.000
_cell.length_b   1.000
_cell.length_c   1.000
_cell.angle_alpha   90.00
_cell.angle_beta   90.00
_cell.angle_gamma   90.00
#
_symmetry.space_group_name_H-M   'P 1'
#
loop_
_entity.id
_entity.type
_entity.pdbx_description
1 polymer ?
#
loop_
_entity_poly.entity_id
_entity_poly.type
_entity_poly.pdbx_seq_one_letter_code
_entity_poly.pdbx_strand_id
1 'polypeptide(L)'
;MPLRGRKVLNNSAKDVKDANGAPSVSVKAISDALAEPGKPSRKTLTWLEIPDWQKDNEYILTGYRRATASWRACAASVFGYLHNETVNIHSHLLGAVLFLTLLATFPMVHFTHYESTTWADVIMFTIFLSAAVFCLFSSAFYHTFSAHSQEVAGRCNALDYTGIVVLIVGSFFPCIYYGFFCDPHYQAFYLSGITVAGLGAAYIVLNPEYRKPTHRGARTKVFIFLGLSGIIPTLHGLVTHGFYTLCYEMGFGWLLASGALYIIGALL
;
A
#
# COMPACT_ATOMS: atom_id res chain seq x y z
N MET A 1 -23.09 53.16 -33.55
CA MET A 1 -22.84 53.70 -32.18
C MET A 1 -24.15 54.30 -31.67
N PRO A 2 -24.59 54.07 -30.42
CA PRO A 2 -23.80 53.84 -29.20
C PRO A 2 -23.96 52.45 -28.55
N LEU A 3 -23.13 52.22 -27.54
CA LEU A 3 -22.75 50.96 -26.90
C LEU A 3 -23.69 50.55 -25.76
N ARG A 4 -23.92 49.23 -25.63
CA ARG A 4 -24.80 48.59 -24.65
C ARG A 4 -24.01 48.13 -23.42
N GLY A 5 -24.50 48.56 -22.26
CA GLY A 5 -24.23 48.18 -20.86
C GLY A 5 -23.15 47.15 -20.49
N ARG A 6 -22.23 47.59 -19.63
CA ARG A 6 -21.33 46.75 -18.82
C ARG A 6 -22.06 46.37 -17.52
N LYS A 7 -22.39 45.09 -17.33
CA LYS A 7 -22.85 44.56 -16.02
C LYS A 7 -21.65 44.39 -15.10
N VAL A 8 -21.68 45.06 -13.95
CA VAL A 8 -20.77 44.83 -12.82
C VAL A 8 -21.28 43.60 -12.07
N LEU A 9 -20.49 42.53 -12.04
CA LEU A 9 -20.74 41.37 -11.18
C LEU A 9 -19.93 41.55 -9.90
N ASN A 10 -20.65 41.77 -8.81
CA ASN A 10 -20.14 41.88 -7.45
C ASN A 10 -20.13 40.46 -6.86
N ASN A 11 -18.95 39.87 -6.64
CA ASN A 11 -18.83 38.57 -5.96
C ASN A 11 -18.09 38.78 -4.63
N SER A 12 -18.86 38.96 -3.55
CA SER A 12 -18.39 38.78 -2.19
C SER A 12 -18.28 37.28 -1.89
N ALA A 13 -17.12 36.69 -2.16
CA ALA A 13 -16.70 35.46 -1.50
C ALA A 13 -15.81 35.85 -0.32
N LYS A 14 -16.22 35.50 0.90
CA LYS A 14 -15.42 35.72 2.11
C LYS A 14 -14.16 34.86 2.03
N ASP A 15 -13.02 35.51 1.86
CA ASP A 15 -11.69 34.90 2.01
C ASP A 15 -11.49 34.43 3.46
N VAL A 16 -11.37 33.12 3.65
CA VAL A 16 -10.87 32.55 4.89
C VAL A 16 -9.35 32.58 4.79
N LYS A 17 -8.72 33.43 5.60
CA LYS A 17 -7.26 33.60 5.64
C LYS A 17 -6.61 32.57 6.55
N ASP A 18 -5.64 31.85 6.01
CA ASP A 18 -4.67 31.00 6.69
C ASP A 18 -3.70 31.90 7.50
N ALA A 19 -3.20 31.41 8.64
CA ALA A 19 -2.44 32.20 9.63
C ALA A 19 -1.07 32.76 9.16
N ASN A 20 -0.65 32.53 7.90
CA ASN A 20 0.66 32.94 7.37
C ASN A 20 0.60 33.85 6.12
N GLY A 21 -0.56 34.40 5.75
CA GLY A 21 -0.62 35.50 4.77
C GLY A 21 -0.17 35.20 3.32
N ALA A 22 0.08 33.94 2.96
CA ALA A 22 0.28 33.53 1.57
C ALA A 22 -1.09 33.31 0.89
N PRO A 23 -1.32 33.80 -0.33
CA PRO A 23 -2.58 33.58 -1.03
C PRO A 23 -2.74 32.09 -1.34
N SER A 24 -3.81 31.48 -0.81
CA SER A 24 -4.24 30.12 -1.17
C SER A 24 -4.87 30.13 -2.56
N VAL A 25 -4.03 30.13 -3.59
CA VAL A 25 -4.52 30.04 -4.97
C VAL A 25 -5.13 28.65 -5.16
N SER A 26 -6.45 28.59 -5.25
CA SER A 26 -7.14 27.32 -5.50
C SER A 26 -6.65 26.69 -6.81
N VAL A 27 -6.41 25.37 -6.81
CA VAL A 27 -5.99 24.61 -8.01
C VAL A 27 -6.95 24.83 -9.19
N LYS A 28 -8.22 25.13 -8.90
CA LYS A 28 -9.22 25.52 -9.89
C LYS A 28 -8.84 26.81 -10.61
N ALA A 29 -8.39 27.85 -9.90
CA ALA A 29 -7.99 29.12 -10.49
C ALA A 29 -6.76 28.99 -11.41
N ILE A 30 -5.80 28.12 -11.08
CA ILE A 30 -4.63 27.87 -11.94
C ILE A 30 -5.03 27.05 -13.17
N SER A 31 -5.88 26.04 -12.99
CA SER A 31 -6.40 25.23 -14.10
C SER A 31 -7.23 26.06 -15.07
N ASP A 32 -7.99 27.04 -14.56
CA ASP A 32 -8.81 27.93 -15.38
C ASP A 32 -7.93 28.99 -16.10
N ALA A 33 -6.82 29.41 -15.49
CA ALA A 33 -5.87 30.36 -16.10
C ALA A 33 -4.99 29.75 -17.22
N LEU A 34 -4.73 28.43 -17.18
CA LEU A 34 -3.95 27.70 -18.18
C LEU A 34 -4.81 27.09 -19.31
N ALA A 35 -6.14 27.25 -19.24
CA ALA A 35 -7.04 26.73 -20.26
C ALA A 35 -7.00 27.62 -21.51
N GLU A 36 -6.39 27.12 -22.60
CA GLU A 36 -6.50 27.77 -23.90
C GLU A 36 -7.95 27.69 -24.42
N PRO A 37 -8.56 28.82 -24.83
CA PRO A 37 -9.92 28.83 -25.34
C PRO A 37 -10.01 27.97 -26.61
N GLY A 38 -10.81 26.89 -26.56
CA GLY A 38 -11.11 26.01 -27.70
C GLY A 38 -10.48 24.61 -27.64
N LYS A 39 -9.57 24.31 -26.72
CA LYS A 39 -9.07 22.94 -26.51
C LYS A 39 -9.93 22.19 -25.48
N PRO A 40 -10.34 20.94 -25.74
CA PRO A 40 -11.03 20.12 -24.74
C PRO A 40 -10.12 19.96 -23.51
N SER A 41 -10.68 20.17 -22.32
CA SER A 41 -9.95 20.03 -21.05
C SER A 41 -9.36 18.63 -20.94
N ARG A 42 -8.02 18.54 -20.87
CA ARG A 42 -7.31 17.27 -20.69
C ARG A 42 -7.70 16.67 -19.34
N LYS A 43 -8.13 15.40 -19.36
CA LYS A 43 -8.54 14.66 -18.14
C LYS A 43 -7.38 14.50 -17.15
N THR A 44 -6.16 14.38 -17.64
CA THR A 44 -4.93 14.20 -16.84
C THR A 44 -4.01 15.43 -16.91
N LEU A 45 -3.04 15.49 -16.00
CA LEU A 45 -2.05 16.54 -15.85
C LEU A 45 -0.62 16.03 -16.16
N THR A 46 0.29 16.97 -16.40
CA THR A 46 1.74 16.72 -16.44
C THR A 46 2.38 16.84 -15.05
N TRP A 47 3.60 16.33 -14.88
CA TRP A 47 4.40 16.46 -13.65
C TRP A 47 4.56 17.92 -13.17
N LEU A 48 4.65 18.87 -14.10
CA LEU A 48 4.82 20.29 -13.77
C LEU A 48 3.51 20.96 -13.34
N GLU A 49 2.37 20.37 -13.68
CA GLU A 49 1.02 20.90 -13.39
C GLU A 49 0.44 20.41 -12.06
N ILE A 50 0.97 19.30 -11.51
CA ILE A 50 0.47 18.75 -10.25
C ILE A 50 0.98 19.52 -9.03
N PRO A 51 0.19 19.58 -7.94
CA PRO A 51 0.64 20.14 -6.68
C PRO A 51 1.78 19.31 -6.07
N ASP A 52 2.63 19.96 -5.27
CA ASP A 52 3.86 19.35 -4.75
C ASP A 52 3.62 18.08 -3.91
N TRP A 53 2.49 17.98 -3.22
CA TRP A 53 2.16 16.79 -2.43
C TRP A 53 1.81 15.55 -3.29
N GLN A 54 1.55 15.72 -4.60
CA GLN A 54 1.36 14.61 -5.55
C GLN A 54 2.65 14.26 -6.30
N LYS A 55 3.72 15.06 -6.15
CA LYS A 55 5.00 14.85 -6.82
C LYS A 55 5.82 13.76 -6.13
N ASP A 56 5.56 12.51 -6.48
CA ASP A 56 6.25 11.34 -5.89
C ASP A 56 7.37 10.78 -6.79
N ASN A 57 7.21 10.78 -8.12
CA ASN A 57 8.19 10.22 -9.05
C ASN A 57 8.39 11.14 -10.27
N GLU A 58 9.54 11.81 -10.33
CA GLU A 58 9.88 12.78 -11.39
C GLU A 58 10.07 12.14 -12.78
N TYR A 59 10.26 10.82 -12.85
CA TYR A 59 10.38 10.08 -14.11
C TYR A 59 9.01 9.83 -14.78
N ILE A 60 7.91 9.97 -14.04
CA ILE A 60 6.55 9.89 -14.60
C ILE A 60 6.14 11.30 -15.03
N LEU A 61 6.16 11.57 -16.33
CA LEU A 61 6.02 12.93 -16.88
C LEU A 61 4.55 13.37 -17.10
N THR A 62 3.64 12.43 -17.33
CA THR A 62 2.23 12.72 -17.68
C THR A 62 1.28 11.67 -17.12
N GLY A 63 -0.03 11.92 -17.20
CA GLY A 63 -1.07 10.97 -16.82
C GLY A 63 -1.58 11.15 -15.40
N TYR A 64 -1.18 12.20 -14.69
CA TYR A 64 -1.63 12.45 -13.32
C TYR A 64 -3.09 12.84 -13.24
N ARG A 65 -3.76 12.40 -12.18
CA ARG A 65 -5.13 12.84 -11.87
C ARG A 65 -5.12 14.22 -11.21
N ARG A 66 -6.10 15.04 -11.58
CA ARG A 66 -6.37 16.32 -10.90
C ARG A 66 -6.79 16.08 -9.46
N ALA A 67 -6.39 16.96 -8.55
CA ALA A 67 -6.92 16.97 -7.18
C ALA A 67 -8.44 17.17 -7.22
N THR A 68 -9.21 16.23 -6.68
CA THR A 68 -10.67 16.19 -6.86
C THR A 68 -11.45 16.70 -5.66
N ALA A 69 -10.87 16.64 -4.45
CA ALA A 69 -11.55 16.81 -3.17
C ALA A 69 -12.88 16.03 -3.07
N SER A 70 -12.99 14.89 -3.77
CA SER A 70 -14.22 14.12 -3.89
C SER A 70 -13.95 12.62 -3.96
N TRP A 71 -14.39 11.89 -2.94
CA TRP A 71 -14.35 10.43 -2.87
C TRP A 71 -15.03 9.79 -4.09
N ARG A 72 -16.18 10.31 -4.50
CA ARG A 72 -16.92 9.80 -5.67
C ARG A 72 -16.14 9.99 -6.96
N ALA A 73 -15.49 11.14 -7.14
CA ALA A 73 -14.68 11.40 -8.34
C ALA A 73 -13.43 10.51 -8.38
N CYS A 74 -12.78 10.29 -7.24
CA CYS A 74 -11.67 9.34 -7.11
C CYS A 74 -12.11 7.90 -7.45
N ALA A 75 -13.21 7.42 -6.86
CA ALA A 75 -13.74 6.09 -7.15
C ALA A 75 -14.16 5.93 -8.61
N ALA A 76 -14.82 6.94 -9.19
CA ALA A 76 -15.19 6.94 -10.61
C ALA A 76 -13.98 6.90 -11.54
N SER A 77 -12.82 7.42 -11.12
CA SER A 77 -11.60 7.41 -11.95
C SER A 77 -11.06 6.00 -12.20
N VAL A 78 -11.31 5.04 -11.31
CA VAL A 78 -10.84 3.64 -11.41
C VAL A 78 -11.22 3.00 -12.74
N PHE A 79 -12.43 3.30 -13.24
CA PHE A 79 -12.97 2.78 -14.50
C PHE A 79 -13.28 3.90 -15.53
N GLY A 80 -13.05 5.17 -15.18
CA GLY A 80 -13.50 6.30 -15.99
C GLY A 80 -12.52 6.73 -17.08
N TYR A 81 -11.21 6.53 -16.88
CA TYR A 81 -10.15 6.83 -17.83
C TYR A 81 -8.80 6.27 -17.35
N LEU A 82 -7.83 6.14 -18.26
CA LEU A 82 -6.46 5.73 -17.91
C LEU A 82 -5.65 6.89 -17.32
N HIS A 83 -4.90 6.60 -16.27
CA HIS A 83 -4.04 7.54 -15.56
C HIS A 83 -2.84 6.81 -14.92
N ASN A 84 -1.90 7.57 -14.37
CA ASN A 84 -0.65 7.06 -13.81
C ASN A 84 -0.86 6.01 -12.68
N GLU A 85 -1.98 6.10 -11.93
CA GLU A 85 -2.33 5.13 -10.89
C GLU A 85 -3.14 3.91 -11.36
N THR A 86 -3.53 3.80 -12.64
CA THR A 86 -4.47 2.75 -13.07
C THR A 86 -3.93 1.34 -12.79
N VAL A 87 -2.67 1.07 -13.12
CA VAL A 87 -2.06 -0.25 -12.89
C VAL A 87 -1.90 -0.53 -11.40
N ASN A 88 -1.50 0.47 -10.61
CA ASN A 88 -1.36 0.33 -9.15
C ASN A 88 -2.70 -0.06 -8.49
N ILE A 89 -3.81 0.54 -8.94
CA ILE A 89 -5.14 0.21 -8.43
C ILE A 89 -5.55 -1.20 -8.84
N HIS A 90 -5.52 -1.52 -10.14
CA HIS A 90 -6.08 -2.78 -10.64
C HIS A 90 -5.24 -3.99 -10.23
N SER A 91 -3.91 -3.88 -10.21
CA SER A 91 -3.03 -4.97 -9.76
C SER A 91 -3.33 -5.39 -8.31
N HIS A 92 -3.49 -4.43 -7.40
CA HIS A 92 -3.80 -4.71 -6.00
C HIS A 92 -5.27 -5.02 -5.75
N LEU A 93 -6.23 -4.44 -6.49
CA LEU A 93 -7.65 -4.84 -6.38
C LEU A 93 -7.86 -6.29 -6.82
N LEU A 94 -7.30 -6.69 -7.96
CA LEU A 94 -7.40 -8.07 -8.43
C LEU A 94 -6.73 -9.04 -7.46
N GLY A 95 -5.56 -8.67 -6.93
CA GLY A 95 -4.91 -9.43 -5.86
C GLY A 95 -5.77 -9.54 -4.60
N ALA A 96 -6.40 -8.45 -4.15
CA ALA A 96 -7.26 -8.46 -2.97
C ALA A 96 -8.48 -9.37 -3.17
N VAL A 97 -9.10 -9.36 -4.35
CA VAL A 97 -10.20 -10.28 -4.69
C VAL A 97 -9.73 -11.73 -4.67
N LEU A 98 -8.58 -12.03 -5.28
CA LEU A 98 -7.99 -13.37 -5.24
C LEU A 98 -7.77 -13.87 -3.82
N PHE A 99 -7.09 -13.08 -2.97
CA PHE A 99 -6.82 -13.47 -1.59
C PHE A 99 -8.07 -13.52 -0.72
N LEU A 100 -9.10 -12.73 -1.02
CA LEU A 100 -10.40 -12.82 -0.35
C LEU A 100 -11.13 -14.11 -0.73
N THR A 101 -11.08 -14.50 -2.00
CA THR A 101 -11.60 -15.80 -2.45
C THR A 101 -10.87 -16.94 -1.76
N LEU A 102 -9.52 -16.89 -1.71
CA LEU A 102 -8.74 -17.87 -0.97
C LEU A 102 -9.12 -17.89 0.52
N LEU A 103 -9.22 -16.74 1.18
CA LEU A 103 -9.64 -16.67 2.59
C LEU A 103 -11.00 -17.35 2.83
N ALA A 104 -11.96 -17.15 1.92
CA ALA A 104 -13.30 -17.72 2.04
C ALA A 104 -13.36 -19.23 1.73
N THR A 105 -12.50 -19.74 0.86
CA THR A 105 -12.59 -21.13 0.36
C THR A 105 -11.50 -22.06 0.90
N PHE A 106 -10.35 -21.54 1.34
CA PHE A 106 -9.16 -22.32 1.68
C PHE A 106 -9.44 -23.42 2.71
N PRO A 107 -10.15 -23.17 3.84
CA PRO A 107 -10.46 -24.25 4.77
C PRO A 107 -11.31 -25.37 4.15
N MET A 108 -12.30 -25.01 3.33
CA MET A 108 -13.20 -25.98 2.72
C MET A 108 -12.53 -26.81 1.63
N VAL A 109 -11.61 -26.20 0.89
CA VAL A 109 -10.92 -26.83 -0.24
C VAL A 109 -9.70 -27.64 0.20
N HIS A 110 -8.96 -27.20 1.21
CA HIS A 110 -7.71 -27.84 1.60
C HIS A 110 -7.81 -28.63 2.90
N PHE A 111 -8.40 -28.07 3.96
CA PHE A 111 -8.38 -28.71 5.28
C PHE A 111 -9.36 -29.88 5.43
N THR A 112 -10.42 -29.93 4.61
CA THR A 112 -11.38 -31.04 4.61
C THR A 112 -10.76 -32.38 4.21
N HIS A 113 -9.59 -32.38 3.57
CA HIS A 113 -8.88 -33.58 3.13
C HIS A 113 -7.90 -34.14 4.15
N TYR A 114 -7.62 -33.42 5.25
CA TYR A 114 -6.65 -33.84 6.25
C TYR A 114 -7.31 -34.00 7.61
N GLU A 115 -7.47 -35.25 8.05
CA GLU A 115 -8.07 -35.59 9.36
C GLU A 115 -7.28 -35.03 10.55
N SER A 116 -5.98 -34.78 10.36
CA SER A 116 -5.11 -34.18 11.38
C SER A 116 -5.26 -32.66 11.51
N THR A 117 -6.10 -32.01 10.69
CA THR A 117 -6.26 -30.56 10.76
C THR A 117 -6.91 -30.14 12.07
N THR A 118 -6.27 -29.21 12.76
CA THR A 118 -6.77 -28.59 13.97
C THR A 118 -7.26 -27.17 13.72
N TRP A 119 -7.96 -26.59 14.70
CA TRP A 119 -8.35 -25.18 14.65
C TRP A 119 -7.14 -24.23 14.62
N ALA A 120 -5.98 -24.65 15.13
CA ALA A 120 -4.76 -23.84 15.11
C ALA A 120 -4.24 -23.68 13.67
N ASP A 121 -4.24 -24.75 12.88
CA ASP A 121 -3.90 -24.70 11.44
C ASP A 121 -4.77 -23.67 10.71
N VAL A 122 -6.08 -23.70 10.97
CA VAL A 122 -7.04 -22.76 10.39
C VAL A 122 -6.68 -21.32 10.74
N ILE A 123 -6.41 -21.04 12.02
CA ILE A 123 -6.06 -19.68 12.47
C ILE A 123 -4.79 -19.17 11.81
N MET A 124 -3.73 -19.99 11.70
CA MET A 124 -2.46 -19.54 11.12
C MET A 124 -2.61 -19.10 9.67
N PHE A 125 -3.34 -19.88 8.87
CA PHE A 125 -3.64 -19.50 7.48
C PHE A 125 -4.63 -18.34 7.39
N THR A 126 -5.64 -18.27 8.26
CA THR A 126 -6.58 -17.13 8.32
C THR A 126 -5.83 -15.83 8.62
N ILE A 127 -4.84 -15.83 9.52
CA ILE A 127 -4.01 -14.67 9.83
C ILE A 127 -3.27 -14.20 8.57
N PHE A 128 -2.55 -15.10 7.91
CA PHE A 128 -1.81 -14.77 6.69
C PHE A 128 -2.72 -14.25 5.56
N LEU A 129 -3.81 -14.97 5.26
CA LEU A 129 -4.72 -14.60 4.18
C LEU A 129 -5.44 -13.28 4.47
N SER A 130 -5.84 -13.03 5.73
CA SER A 130 -6.43 -11.75 6.14
C SER A 130 -5.42 -10.61 6.03
N ALA A 131 -4.16 -10.85 6.41
CA ALA A 131 -3.09 -9.88 6.27
C ALA A 131 -2.82 -9.51 4.80
N ALA A 132 -2.86 -10.50 3.89
CA ALA A 132 -2.73 -10.28 2.45
C ALA A 132 -3.90 -9.48 1.88
N VAL A 133 -5.15 -9.83 2.23
CA VAL A 133 -6.33 -9.05 1.86
C VAL A 133 -6.21 -7.61 2.35
N PHE A 134 -5.86 -7.42 3.62
CA PHE A 134 -5.71 -6.08 4.21
C PHE A 134 -4.64 -5.26 3.47
N CYS A 135 -3.45 -5.84 3.23
CA CYS A 135 -2.37 -5.16 2.51
C CYS A 135 -2.80 -4.72 1.12
N LEU A 136 -3.30 -5.66 0.30
CA LEU A 136 -3.67 -5.38 -1.09
C LEU A 136 -4.84 -4.40 -1.18
N PHE A 137 -5.84 -4.54 -0.30
CA PHE A 137 -6.96 -3.60 -0.23
C PHE A 137 -6.51 -2.21 0.22
N SER A 138 -5.68 -2.11 1.26
CA SER A 138 -5.17 -0.82 1.75
C SER A 138 -4.37 -0.06 0.69
N SER A 139 -3.60 -0.78 -0.11
CA SER A 139 -2.84 -0.21 -1.21
C SER A 139 -3.73 0.24 -2.36
N ALA A 140 -4.66 -0.60 -2.80
CA ALA A 140 -5.66 -0.23 -3.79
C ALA A 140 -6.50 0.98 -3.33
N PHE A 141 -6.85 1.04 -2.05
CA PHE A 141 -7.56 2.16 -1.44
C PHE A 141 -6.73 3.44 -1.51
N TYR A 142 -5.44 3.39 -1.13
CA TYR A 142 -4.52 4.51 -1.26
C TYR A 142 -4.43 5.01 -2.71
N HIS A 143 -4.11 4.13 -3.65
CA HIS A 143 -3.97 4.53 -5.04
C HIS A 143 -5.30 5.02 -5.64
N THR A 144 -6.46 4.56 -5.15
CA THR A 144 -7.76 5.10 -5.58
C THR A 144 -7.96 6.53 -5.09
N PHE A 145 -7.64 6.81 -3.82
CA PHE A 145 -7.95 8.09 -3.16
C PHE A 145 -6.77 9.06 -3.05
N SER A 146 -5.61 8.72 -3.62
CA SER A 146 -4.41 9.59 -3.64
C SER A 146 -4.61 10.92 -4.37
N ALA A 147 -5.67 11.05 -5.19
CA ALA A 147 -6.04 12.30 -5.85
C ALA A 147 -7.06 13.16 -5.07
N HIS A 148 -7.47 12.76 -3.86
CA HIS A 148 -8.52 13.46 -3.14
C HIS A 148 -8.05 14.82 -2.60
N SER A 149 -7.18 14.82 -1.60
CA SER A 149 -6.56 16.00 -0.97
C SER A 149 -5.28 15.56 -0.28
N GLN A 150 -4.38 16.50 0.03
CA GLN A 150 -3.10 16.21 0.69
C GLN A 150 -3.28 15.42 2.00
N GLU A 151 -4.26 15.80 2.82
CA GLU A 151 -4.54 15.13 4.09
C GLU A 151 -5.04 13.70 3.89
N VAL A 152 -6.01 13.50 2.99
CA VAL A 152 -6.56 12.16 2.70
C VAL A 152 -5.49 11.27 2.10
N ALA A 153 -4.73 11.76 1.12
CA ALA A 153 -3.63 11.03 0.52
C ALA A 153 -2.60 10.60 1.57
N GLY A 154 -2.23 11.50 2.49
CA GLY A 154 -1.30 11.18 3.58
C GLY A 154 -1.82 10.12 4.56
N ARG A 155 -3.11 10.17 4.92
CA ARG A 155 -3.75 9.16 5.79
C ARG A 155 -3.87 7.80 5.10
N CYS A 156 -4.29 7.78 3.84
CA CYS A 156 -4.38 6.56 3.06
C CYS A 156 -2.99 5.94 2.81
N ASN A 157 -1.97 6.75 2.58
CA ASN A 157 -0.59 6.28 2.43
C ASN A 157 -0.07 5.61 3.72
N ALA A 158 -0.44 6.15 4.89
CA ALA A 158 -0.12 5.52 6.17
C ALA A 158 -0.84 4.15 6.33
N LEU A 159 -2.09 4.05 5.86
CA LEU A 159 -2.81 2.77 5.86
C LEU A 159 -2.14 1.73 4.94
N ASP A 160 -1.68 2.16 3.76
CA ASP A 160 -0.93 1.32 2.81
C ASP A 160 0.38 0.78 3.42
N TYR A 161 1.18 1.66 4.06
CA TYR A 161 2.39 1.22 4.78
C TYR A 161 2.09 0.28 5.96
N THR A 162 0.96 0.48 6.65
CA THR A 162 0.49 -0.47 7.67
C THR A 162 0.20 -1.82 7.04
N GLY A 163 -0.42 -1.85 5.86
CA GLY A 163 -0.67 -3.05 5.07
C GLY A 163 0.59 -3.88 4.84
N ILE A 164 1.67 -3.24 4.38
CA ILE A 164 2.97 -3.90 4.14
C ILE A 164 3.49 -4.57 5.43
N VAL A 165 3.49 -3.85 6.55
CA VAL A 165 3.95 -4.40 7.84
C VAL A 165 3.09 -5.59 8.27
N VAL A 166 1.77 -5.45 8.19
CA VAL A 166 0.81 -6.50 8.58
C VAL A 166 1.00 -7.75 7.72
N LEU A 167 1.23 -7.61 6.41
CA LEU A 167 1.50 -8.75 5.53
C LEU A 167 2.82 -9.44 5.85
N ILE A 168 3.90 -8.69 6.11
CA ILE A 168 5.19 -9.28 6.48
C ILE A 168 5.06 -10.06 7.80
N VAL A 169 4.42 -9.48 8.82
CA VAL A 169 4.22 -10.17 10.10
C VAL A 169 3.30 -11.38 9.91
N GLY A 170 2.18 -11.22 9.22
CA GLY A 170 1.18 -12.27 9.02
C GLY A 170 1.70 -13.46 8.22
N SER A 171 2.63 -13.26 7.28
CA SER A 171 3.24 -14.36 6.52
C SER A 171 4.15 -15.25 7.36
N PHE A 172 4.70 -14.75 8.47
CA PHE A 172 5.52 -15.55 9.38
C PHE A 172 4.69 -16.54 10.20
N PHE A 173 3.41 -16.28 10.45
CA PHE A 173 2.56 -17.12 11.31
C PHE A 173 2.51 -18.58 10.86
N PRO A 174 2.03 -18.90 9.63
CA PRO A 174 2.03 -20.29 9.17
C PRO A 174 3.45 -20.85 8.99
N CYS A 175 4.41 -20.06 8.51
CA CYS A 175 5.78 -20.52 8.30
C CYS A 175 6.46 -20.97 9.61
N ILE A 176 6.32 -20.21 10.68
CA ILE A 176 6.90 -20.54 12.00
C ILE A 176 6.11 -21.65 12.68
N TYR A 177 4.77 -21.63 12.59
CA TYR A 177 3.92 -22.66 13.17
C TYR A 177 4.26 -24.05 12.63
N TYR A 178 4.32 -24.22 11.30
CA TYR A 178 4.73 -25.50 10.71
C TYR A 178 6.23 -25.74 10.82
N GLY A 179 7.04 -24.68 10.76
CA GLY A 179 8.49 -24.79 10.81
C GLY A 179 9.03 -25.29 12.16
N PHE A 180 8.28 -25.05 13.24
CA PHE A 180 8.61 -25.50 14.60
C PHE A 180 7.43 -26.24 15.22
N PHE A 181 6.71 -27.04 14.42
CA PHE A 181 5.46 -27.68 14.82
C PHE A 181 5.60 -28.48 16.13
N CYS A 182 6.71 -29.19 16.29
CA CYS A 182 7.02 -29.99 17.48
C CYS A 182 7.61 -29.19 18.65
N ASP A 183 7.95 -27.91 18.44
CA ASP A 183 8.66 -27.06 19.41
C ASP A 183 7.88 -25.77 19.73
N PRO A 184 6.82 -25.83 20.55
CA PRO A 184 5.96 -24.68 20.85
C PRO A 184 6.69 -23.48 21.45
N HIS A 185 7.79 -23.72 22.18
CA HIS A 185 8.62 -22.65 22.74
C HIS A 185 9.25 -21.78 21.65
N TYR A 186 9.76 -22.39 20.57
CA TYR A 186 10.34 -21.65 19.45
C TYR A 186 9.27 -20.95 18.63
N GLN A 187 8.09 -21.54 18.48
CA GLN A 187 6.94 -20.85 17.88
C GLN A 187 6.64 -19.56 18.64
N ALA A 188 6.43 -19.65 19.95
CA ALA A 188 6.11 -18.50 20.79
C ALA A 188 7.21 -17.42 20.72
N PHE A 189 8.48 -17.82 20.79
CA PHE A 189 9.62 -16.89 20.70
C PHE A 189 9.65 -16.14 19.37
N TYR A 190 9.59 -16.83 18.23
CA TYR A 190 9.70 -16.19 16.92
C TYR A 190 8.45 -15.39 16.55
N LEU A 191 7.25 -15.88 16.86
CA LEU A 191 5.99 -15.17 16.59
C LEU A 191 5.86 -13.89 17.42
N SER A 192 6.28 -13.95 18.70
CA SER A 192 6.34 -12.74 19.54
C SER A 192 7.39 -11.76 19.00
N GLY A 193 8.57 -12.27 18.64
CA GLY A 193 9.66 -11.47 18.09
C GLY A 193 9.27 -10.72 16.82
N ILE A 194 8.69 -11.41 15.83
CA ILE A 194 8.28 -10.77 14.57
C ILE A 194 7.14 -9.76 14.79
N THR A 195 6.23 -10.04 15.73
CA THR A 195 5.15 -9.12 16.07
C THR A 195 5.69 -7.83 16.70
N VAL A 196 6.62 -7.94 17.66
CA VAL A 196 7.30 -6.77 18.27
C VAL A 196 8.12 -6.01 17.23
N ALA A 197 8.87 -6.71 16.38
CA ALA A 197 9.63 -6.08 15.29
C ALA A 197 8.70 -5.35 14.30
N GLY A 198 7.54 -5.94 13.99
CA GLY A 198 6.51 -5.33 13.16
C GLY A 198 5.93 -4.05 13.78
N LEU A 199 5.65 -4.05 15.09
CA LEU A 199 5.22 -2.84 15.80
C LEU A 199 6.30 -1.74 15.76
N GLY A 200 7.58 -2.12 15.90
CA GLY A 200 8.70 -1.19 15.74
C GLY A 200 8.80 -0.63 14.32
N ALA A 201 8.64 -1.48 13.30
CA ALA A 201 8.61 -1.07 11.90
C ALA A 201 7.45 -0.09 11.63
N ALA A 202 6.24 -0.41 12.10
CA ALA A 202 5.06 0.44 12.00
C ALA A 202 5.31 1.81 12.67
N TYR A 203 5.88 1.84 13.88
CA TYR A 203 6.22 3.08 14.55
C TYR A 203 7.14 3.97 13.71
N ILE A 204 8.14 3.39 13.05
CA ILE A 204 9.08 4.13 12.20
C ILE A 204 8.38 4.62 10.92
N VAL A 205 7.71 3.75 10.17
CA VAL A 205 7.17 4.10 8.84
C VAL A 205 5.91 4.95 8.88
N LEU A 206 5.15 4.91 9.98
CA LEU A 206 3.96 5.73 10.17
C LEU A 206 4.27 7.11 10.74
N ASN A 207 5.51 7.35 11.18
CA ASN A 207 5.95 8.66 11.62
C ASN A 207 5.83 9.68 10.45
N PRO A 208 5.17 10.83 10.65
CA PRO A 208 5.03 11.87 9.63
C PRO A 208 6.33 12.28 8.93
N GLU A 209 7.46 12.28 9.64
CA GLU A 209 8.76 12.64 9.06
C GLU A 209 9.26 11.60 8.05
N TYR A 210 9.12 10.32 8.40
CA TYR A 210 9.56 9.20 7.57
C TYR A 210 8.68 8.97 6.36
N ARG A 211 7.49 9.59 6.27
CA ARG A 211 6.60 9.53 5.10
C ARG A 211 7.03 10.45 3.95
N LYS A 212 7.91 11.42 4.18
CA LYS A 212 8.38 12.33 3.11
C LYS A 212 9.08 11.55 1.99
N PRO A 213 9.02 12.00 0.73
CA PRO A 213 9.72 11.36 -0.40
C PRO A 213 11.22 11.19 -0.16
N THR A 214 11.86 12.14 0.54
CA THR A 214 13.28 12.10 0.92
C THR A 214 13.68 10.87 1.74
N HIS A 215 12.74 10.27 2.47
CA HIS A 215 12.97 9.11 3.33
C HIS A 215 12.54 7.78 2.69
N ARG A 216 12.24 7.73 1.38
CA ARG A 216 11.82 6.51 0.68
C ARG A 216 12.81 5.35 0.92
N GLY A 217 14.11 5.60 0.74
CA GLY A 217 15.14 4.58 0.98
C GLY A 217 15.22 4.09 2.43
N ALA A 218 14.92 4.94 3.42
CA ALA A 218 14.88 4.52 4.81
C ALA A 218 13.70 3.57 5.08
N ARG A 219 12.50 3.88 4.54
CA ARG A 219 11.33 3.01 4.65
C ARG A 219 11.56 1.66 3.99
N THR A 220 12.11 1.65 2.78
CA THR A 220 12.44 0.41 2.06
C THR A 220 13.40 -0.47 2.87
N LYS A 221 14.43 0.12 3.50
CA LYS A 221 15.34 -0.62 4.39
C LYS A 221 14.61 -1.24 5.58
N VAL A 222 13.69 -0.53 6.22
CA VAL A 222 12.90 -1.08 7.34
C VAL A 222 12.11 -2.32 6.91
N PHE A 223 11.43 -2.26 5.76
CA PHE A 223 10.70 -3.41 5.22
C PHE A 223 11.64 -4.57 4.85
N ILE A 224 12.76 -4.29 4.17
CA ILE A 224 13.81 -5.28 3.86
C ILE A 224 14.30 -5.97 5.13
N PHE A 225 14.68 -5.22 6.17
CA PHE A 225 15.17 -5.83 7.41
C PHE A 225 14.10 -6.65 8.12
N LEU A 226 12.85 -6.18 8.13
CA LEU A 226 11.74 -6.94 8.72
C LEU A 226 11.52 -8.27 7.98
N GLY A 227 11.51 -8.27 6.64
CA GLY A 227 11.38 -9.49 5.83
C GLY A 227 12.59 -10.43 5.98
N LEU A 228 13.81 -9.90 5.89
CA LEU A 228 15.05 -10.67 6.03
C LEU A 228 15.27 -11.24 7.44
N SER A 229 14.56 -10.74 8.46
CA SER A 229 14.58 -11.35 9.79
C SER A 229 14.19 -12.83 9.77
N GLY A 230 13.44 -13.28 8.75
CA GLY A 230 13.09 -14.67 8.51
C GLY A 230 14.29 -15.60 8.29
N ILE A 231 15.47 -15.07 7.92
CA ILE A 231 16.70 -15.85 7.83
C ILE A 231 17.04 -16.51 9.17
N ILE A 232 16.78 -15.83 10.30
CA ILE A 232 17.13 -16.32 11.63
C ILE A 232 16.39 -17.63 11.97
N PRO A 233 15.04 -17.69 11.95
CA PRO A 233 14.32 -18.94 12.20
C PRO A 233 14.62 -20.01 11.14
N THR A 234 14.89 -19.63 9.90
CA THR A 234 15.28 -20.61 8.86
C THR A 234 16.65 -21.24 9.13
N LEU A 235 17.65 -20.46 9.54
CA LEU A 235 18.95 -20.99 9.93
C LEU A 235 18.85 -21.85 11.19
N HIS A 236 18.01 -21.46 12.14
CA HIS A 236 17.75 -22.30 13.31
C HIS A 236 17.11 -23.63 12.90
N GLY A 237 16.06 -23.61 12.08
CA GLY A 237 15.44 -24.83 11.53
C GLY A 237 16.44 -25.71 10.77
N LEU A 238 17.33 -25.11 9.98
CA LEU A 238 18.41 -25.82 9.28
C LEU A 238 19.34 -26.58 10.26
N VAL A 239 19.71 -25.94 11.37
CA VAL A 239 20.61 -26.53 12.37
C VAL A 239 19.92 -27.63 13.18
N THR A 240 18.63 -27.48 13.51
CA THR A 240 17.92 -28.43 14.38
C THR A 240 17.28 -29.59 13.62
N HIS A 241 16.74 -29.36 12.43
CA HIS A 241 16.01 -30.37 11.65
C HIS A 241 16.85 -30.93 10.49
N GLY A 242 17.93 -30.24 10.11
CA GLY A 242 18.80 -30.64 9.00
C GLY A 242 18.28 -30.16 7.63
N PHE A 243 19.20 -30.17 6.66
CA PHE A 243 18.95 -29.63 5.31
C PHE A 243 17.89 -30.41 4.52
N TYR A 244 17.81 -31.73 4.73
CA TYR A 244 16.86 -32.59 4.03
C TYR A 244 15.42 -32.22 4.36
N THR A 245 15.07 -32.17 5.66
CA THR A 245 13.74 -31.78 6.13
C THR A 245 13.37 -30.36 5.67
N LEU A 246 14.32 -29.42 5.73
CA LEU A 246 14.07 -28.06 5.27
C LEU A 246 13.67 -28.02 3.78
N CYS A 247 14.39 -28.75 2.92
CA CYS A 247 14.14 -28.77 1.48
C CYS A 247 12.85 -29.50 1.10
N TYR A 248 12.60 -30.68 1.68
CA TYR A 248 11.54 -31.59 1.22
C TYR A 248 10.23 -31.47 2.01
N GLU A 249 10.26 -31.05 3.28
CA GLU A 249 9.08 -30.99 4.13
C GLU A 249 8.63 -29.54 4.42
N MET A 250 9.58 -28.61 4.51
CA MET A 250 9.31 -27.23 4.93
C MET A 250 9.28 -26.22 3.76
N GLY A 251 9.46 -26.69 2.53
CA GLY A 251 9.34 -25.86 1.32
C GLY A 251 10.46 -24.82 1.17
N PHE A 252 11.70 -25.11 1.57
CA PHE A 252 12.82 -24.18 1.53
C PHE A 252 13.02 -23.48 0.17
N GLY A 253 12.82 -24.20 -0.95
CA GLY A 253 12.92 -23.61 -2.29
C GLY A 253 11.90 -22.48 -2.51
N TRP A 254 10.68 -22.64 -2.01
CA TRP A 254 9.64 -21.60 -2.07
C TRP A 254 9.98 -20.41 -1.18
N LEU A 255 10.60 -20.66 -0.02
CA LEU A 255 11.08 -19.60 0.85
C LEU A 255 12.21 -18.78 0.19
N LEU A 256 13.16 -19.44 -0.48
CA LEU A 256 14.22 -18.77 -1.23
C LEU A 256 13.66 -17.96 -2.41
N ALA A 257 12.71 -18.53 -3.16
CA ALA A 257 12.03 -17.83 -4.24
C ALA A 257 11.28 -16.61 -3.73
N SER A 258 10.57 -16.74 -2.61
CA SER A 258 9.89 -15.62 -1.93
C SER A 258 10.88 -14.53 -1.49
N GLY A 259 12.00 -14.90 -0.86
CA GLY A 259 13.06 -13.97 -0.48
C GLY A 259 13.67 -13.25 -1.68
N ALA A 260 13.90 -13.94 -2.80
CA ALA A 260 14.40 -13.34 -4.03
C ALA A 260 13.39 -12.34 -4.61
N LEU A 261 12.11 -12.70 -4.70
CA LEU A 261 11.05 -11.79 -5.15
C LEU A 261 10.95 -10.55 -4.25
N TYR A 262 11.11 -10.72 -2.94
CA TYR A 262 11.08 -9.64 -1.97
C TYR A 262 12.21 -8.63 -2.20
N ILE A 263 13.45 -9.11 -2.37
CA ILE A 263 14.62 -8.25 -2.61
C ILE A 263 14.57 -7.61 -3.98
N ILE A 264 14.23 -8.36 -5.03
CA ILE A 264 14.10 -7.81 -6.38
C ILE A 264 13.03 -6.72 -6.39
N GLY A 265 11.85 -6.98 -5.81
CA GLY A 265 10.76 -6.00 -5.74
C GLY A 265 11.14 -4.74 -4.96
N ALA A 266 11.96 -4.84 -3.91
CA ALA A 266 12.38 -3.68 -3.13
C ALA A 266 13.48 -2.83 -3.80
N LEU A 267 14.19 -3.38 -4.80
CA LEU A 267 15.27 -2.71 -5.53
C LEU A 267 14.80 -2.04 -6.84
N LEU A 268 13.61 -2.38 -7.32
CA LEU A 268 12.95 -1.74 -8.47
C LEU A 268 12.29 -0.40 -8.07
#